data_AF-A0A3E0NS86-F1
#
_entry.id   AF-A0A3E0NS86-F1
#
_cell.length_a   1.000
_cell.length_b   1.000
_cell.length_c   1.000
_cell.angle_alpha   90.00
_cell.angle_beta   90.00
_cell.angle_gamma   90.00
#
_symmetry.space_group_name_H-M   'P 1'
#
loop_
_entity.id
_entity.type
_entity.pdbx_description
1 polymer ?
#
loop_
_entity_poly.entity_id
_entity_poly.type
_entity_poly.pdbx_seq_one_letter_code
_entity_poly.pdbx_strand_id
1 'polypeptide(L)'
;MQAPFDAQFDQQGWPTLDDLRRADPPQRPSAAWFLLLIPVVPFIAFHVLYGLHESAGAPPDFRAGYVGGRVFGGLLLPLIAAAVFYFTTDRSSLAGAVALVVGMVCNVSLHIFVDPEPLRAWKPSWPKHSTSASPVVRSGPVVESFGAFDFELPPAWKRAKPDRTETKAMLLLGATNWQQADAMIKVDVGKPALPTARQTARAMAGRDGHVFDAPLMLDGVEGIRVQTPSDDLSRPRYAVVVYREGKVYLIMAATKGPEIKHAMKQVLDTWQWE
;
A
#
# COMPACT_ATOMS: atom_id res chain seq x y z
N MET A 1 51.14 13.66 41.75
CA MET A 1 51.92 12.47 41.36
C MET A 1 51.09 11.70 40.36
N GLN A 2 51.41 11.84 39.07
CA GLN A 2 50.81 11.09 37.97
C GLN A 2 51.61 9.79 37.80
N ALA A 3 50.93 8.64 37.82
CA ALA A 3 51.54 7.36 37.49
C ALA A 3 51.56 7.19 35.94
N PRO A 4 52.64 6.66 35.35
CA PRO A 4 52.74 6.48 33.91
C PRO A 4 51.92 5.26 33.44
N PHE A 5 51.12 5.45 32.39
CA PHE A 5 50.20 4.45 31.82
C PHE A 5 50.80 3.71 30.60
N ASP A 6 52.12 3.76 30.41
CA ASP A 6 52.74 3.48 29.10
C ASP A 6 53.61 2.21 29.02
N ALA A 7 53.45 1.19 29.87
CA ALA A 7 54.40 0.06 29.88
C ALA A 7 53.82 -1.36 29.76
N GLN A 8 52.51 -1.55 29.53
CA GLN A 8 51.94 -2.91 29.51
C GLN A 8 51.46 -3.41 28.13
N PHE A 9 51.48 -2.59 27.08
CA PHE A 9 51.02 -3.00 25.75
C PHE A 9 52.09 -3.62 24.84
N ASP A 10 53.39 -3.49 25.16
CA ASP A 10 54.48 -3.93 24.28
C ASP A 10 54.99 -5.36 24.53
N GLN A 11 54.51 -6.08 25.56
CA GLN A 11 54.99 -7.45 25.85
C GLN A 11 54.07 -8.57 25.39
N GLN A 12 52.86 -8.27 24.91
CA GLN A 12 52.04 -9.27 24.23
C GLN A 12 52.32 -9.20 22.73
N GLY A 13 53.43 -9.81 22.31
CA GLY A 13 53.76 -9.98 20.90
C GLY A 13 52.58 -10.54 20.12
N TRP A 14 52.39 -10.08 18.90
CA TRP A 14 51.34 -10.56 18.00
C TRP A 14 51.37 -12.09 17.92
N PRO A 15 50.22 -12.77 18.00
CA PRO A 15 50.17 -14.23 17.90
C PRO A 15 50.83 -14.67 16.60
N THR A 16 51.76 -15.62 16.71
CA THR A 16 52.46 -16.12 15.54
C THR A 16 51.54 -17.00 14.69
N LEU A 17 51.90 -17.22 13.42
CA LEU A 17 51.17 -18.11 12.52
C LEU A 17 51.05 -19.54 13.09
N ASP A 18 52.01 -19.97 13.91
CA ASP A 18 51.97 -21.27 14.59
C ASP A 18 51.03 -21.26 15.80
N ASP A 19 50.89 -20.14 16.50
CA ASP A 19 49.89 -19.98 17.57
C ASP A 19 48.47 -20.04 17.01
N LEU A 20 48.24 -19.43 15.84
CA LEU A 20 46.96 -19.50 15.13
C LEU A 20 46.66 -20.92 14.61
N ARG A 21 47.68 -21.73 14.31
CA ARG A 21 47.53 -23.12 13.87
C ARG A 21 47.35 -24.11 15.01
N ARG A 22 47.87 -23.80 16.21
CA ARG A 22 47.72 -24.60 17.43
C ARG A 22 46.48 -24.27 18.24
N ALA A 23 45.79 -23.18 17.93
CA ALA A 23 44.46 -22.92 18.47
C ALA A 23 43.60 -24.16 18.19
N ASP A 24 43.02 -24.72 19.25
CA ASP A 24 42.15 -25.90 19.13
C ASP A 24 41.15 -25.65 18.00
N PRO A 25 40.95 -26.62 17.08
CA PRO A 25 40.00 -26.46 15.99
C PRO A 25 38.67 -26.06 16.62
N PRO A 26 37.98 -25.03 16.09
CA PRO A 26 36.73 -24.56 16.66
C PRO A 26 35.84 -25.78 16.88
N GLN A 27 35.45 -26.02 18.13
CA GLN A 27 34.61 -27.15 18.49
C GLN A 27 33.49 -27.22 17.47
N ARG A 28 33.33 -28.41 16.86
CA ARG A 28 32.36 -28.64 15.79
C ARG A 28 31.06 -27.91 16.13
N PRO A 29 30.45 -27.18 15.17
CA PRO A 29 29.26 -26.41 15.44
C PRO A 29 28.26 -27.31 16.15
N SER A 30 28.02 -27.01 17.43
CA SER A 30 27.10 -27.79 18.24
C SER A 30 25.71 -27.68 17.64
N ALA A 31 24.81 -28.60 17.97
CA ALA A 31 23.41 -28.55 17.50
C ALA A 31 22.73 -27.18 17.75
N ALA A 32 23.28 -26.36 18.65
CA ALA A 32 22.89 -24.97 18.88
C ALA A 32 22.94 -24.07 17.62
N TRP A 33 23.81 -24.34 16.65
CA TRP A 33 23.85 -23.59 15.39
C TRP A 33 22.60 -23.82 14.52
N PHE A 34 22.00 -25.01 14.58
CA PHE A 34 20.73 -25.27 13.89
C PHE A 34 19.56 -24.55 14.57
N LEU A 35 19.64 -24.35 15.89
CA LEU A 35 18.63 -23.57 16.62
C LEU A 35 18.64 -22.09 16.21
N LEU A 36 19.79 -21.56 15.75
CA LEU A 36 19.88 -20.20 15.21
C LEU A 36 19.19 -20.04 13.84
N LEU A 37 19.03 -21.12 13.07
CA LEU A 37 18.33 -21.05 11.77
C LEU A 37 16.82 -20.90 11.94
N ILE A 38 16.26 -21.44 13.03
CA ILE A 38 14.83 -21.43 13.32
C ILE A 38 14.23 -20.00 13.34
N PRO A 39 14.84 -18.98 13.97
CA PRO A 39 14.34 -17.60 13.91
C PRO A 39 14.72 -16.86 12.62
N VAL A 40 15.86 -17.19 12.01
CA VAL A 40 16.37 -16.49 10.81
C VAL A 40 15.49 -16.78 9.59
N VAL A 41 15.06 -18.02 9.39
CA VAL A 41 14.26 -18.41 8.22
C VAL A 41 12.90 -17.67 8.18
N PRO A 42 12.09 -17.66 9.25
CA PRO A 42 10.86 -16.86 9.30
C PRO A 42 11.10 -15.37 9.14
N PHE A 43 12.20 -14.83 9.70
CA PHE A 43 12.57 -13.43 9.55
C PHE A 43 12.82 -13.06 8.08
N ILE A 44 13.63 -13.85 7.37
CA ILE A 44 13.89 -13.64 5.95
C ILE A 44 12.60 -13.80 5.15
N ALA A 45 11.82 -14.85 5.40
CA ALA A 45 10.54 -15.07 4.72
C ALA A 45 9.58 -13.89 4.89
N PHE A 46 9.48 -13.34 6.11
CA PHE A 46 8.68 -12.15 6.40
C PHE A 46 9.14 -10.96 5.53
N HIS A 47 10.43 -10.61 5.55
CA HIS A 47 10.93 -9.47 4.78
C HIS A 47 10.84 -9.66 3.26
N VAL A 48 10.98 -10.89 2.75
CA VAL A 48 10.79 -11.21 1.34
C VAL A 48 9.33 -11.01 0.93
N LEU A 49 8.39 -11.64 1.65
CA LEU A 49 6.96 -11.55 1.33
C LEU A 49 6.46 -10.11 1.45
N TYR A 50 6.84 -9.44 2.53
CA TYR A 50 6.49 -8.05 2.78
C TYR A 50 7.08 -7.11 1.72
N GLY A 51 8.37 -7.27 1.40
CA GLY A 51 9.03 -6.47 0.38
C GLY A 51 8.44 -6.65 -1.01
N LEU A 52 8.06 -7.88 -1.38
CA LEU A 52 7.38 -8.18 -2.64
C LEU A 52 6.00 -7.51 -2.72
N HIS A 53 5.28 -7.45 -1.60
CA HIS A 53 3.97 -6.80 -1.54
C HIS A 53 4.09 -5.29 -1.78
N GLU A 54 4.97 -4.59 -1.04
CA GLU A 54 5.13 -3.14 -1.18
C GLU A 54 5.67 -2.71 -2.56
N SER A 55 6.43 -3.58 -3.22
CA SER A 55 7.02 -3.32 -4.54
C SER A 55 6.25 -3.91 -5.71
N ALA A 56 5.00 -4.39 -5.49
CA ALA A 56 4.18 -5.06 -6.50
C ALA A 56 3.92 -4.21 -7.77
N GLY A 57 3.99 -2.88 -7.68
CA GLY A 57 3.86 -1.95 -8.81
C GLY A 57 5.18 -1.49 -9.45
N ALA A 58 6.34 -1.86 -8.89
CA ALA A 58 7.63 -1.40 -9.38
C ALA A 58 8.22 -2.32 -10.46
N PRO A 59 9.15 -1.81 -11.31
CA PRO A 59 9.92 -2.61 -12.25
C PRO A 59 10.65 -3.80 -11.59
N PRO A 60 10.88 -4.93 -12.31
CA PRO A 60 11.45 -6.15 -11.72
C PRO A 60 12.85 -5.97 -11.11
N ASP A 61 13.69 -5.16 -11.74
CA ASP A 61 15.04 -4.81 -11.30
C ASP A 61 15.02 -4.02 -9.98
N PHE A 62 14.14 -3.03 -9.88
CA PHE A 62 13.92 -2.29 -8.65
C PHE A 62 13.39 -3.20 -7.53
N ARG A 63 12.44 -4.09 -7.85
CA ARG A 63 11.85 -5.03 -6.90
C ARG A 63 12.88 -5.94 -6.26
N ALA A 64 13.79 -6.51 -7.06
CA ALA A 64 14.86 -7.36 -6.54
C ALA A 64 15.81 -6.58 -5.61
N GLY A 65 16.24 -5.39 -6.02
CA GLY A 65 17.10 -4.51 -5.20
C GLY A 65 16.42 -4.08 -3.90
N TYR A 66 15.13 -3.76 -3.96
CA TYR A 66 14.33 -3.36 -2.82
C TYR A 66 14.19 -4.49 -1.78
N VAL A 67 13.80 -5.69 -2.23
CA VAL A 67 13.67 -6.86 -1.35
C VAL A 67 15.02 -7.24 -0.74
N GLY A 68 16.08 -7.27 -1.55
CA GLY A 68 17.43 -7.56 -1.08
C GLY A 68 17.92 -6.54 -0.05
N GLY A 69 17.73 -5.26 -0.32
CA GLY A 69 18.07 -4.17 0.60
C GLY A 69 17.31 -4.26 1.92
N ARG A 70 16.03 -4.66 1.89
CA ARG A 70 15.23 -4.86 3.10
C ARG A 70 15.72 -6.04 3.95
N VAL A 71 15.97 -7.19 3.33
CA VAL A 71 16.51 -8.36 4.05
C VAL A 71 17.87 -8.02 4.66
N PHE A 72 18.75 -7.40 3.89
CA PHE A 72 20.09 -7.01 4.35
C PHE A 72 20.02 -5.97 5.47
N GLY A 73 19.27 -4.89 5.28
CA GLY A 73 19.09 -3.84 6.28
C GLY A 73 18.42 -4.34 7.56
N GLY A 74 17.43 -5.24 7.45
CA GLY A 74 16.76 -5.87 8.58
C GLY A 74 17.67 -6.78 9.39
N LEU A 75 18.63 -7.48 8.75
CA LEU A 75 19.60 -8.35 9.42
C LEU A 75 20.79 -7.61 10.00
N LEU A 76 21.22 -6.51 9.37
CA LEU A 76 22.46 -5.83 9.72
C LEU A 76 22.47 -5.32 11.16
N LEU A 77 21.40 -4.64 11.61
CA LEU A 77 21.32 -4.10 12.97
C LEU A 77 21.31 -5.20 14.05
N PRO A 78 20.48 -6.27 13.95
CA PRO A 78 20.55 -7.41 14.85
C PRO A 78 21.93 -8.10 14.88
N LEU A 79 22.62 -8.21 13.74
CA LEU A 79 23.96 -8.80 13.67
C LEU A 79 25.01 -7.95 14.38
N ILE A 80 24.96 -6.62 14.21
CA ILE A 80 25.84 -5.69 14.94
C ILE A 80 25.61 -5.83 16.45
N ALA A 81 24.35 -5.83 16.89
CA ALA A 81 24.01 -6.02 18.30
C ALA A 81 24.52 -7.36 18.84
N ALA A 82 24.32 -8.45 18.08
CA ALA A 82 24.81 -9.77 18.44
C ALA A 82 26.34 -9.80 18.57
N ALA A 83 27.07 -9.16 17.66
CA ALA A 83 28.53 -9.05 17.71
C ALA A 83 28.99 -8.27 18.95
N VAL A 84 28.37 -7.13 19.26
CA VAL A 84 28.68 -6.35 20.47
C VAL A 84 28.49 -7.20 21.72
N PHE A 85 27.33 -7.85 21.86
CA PHE A 85 27.04 -8.69 23.03
C PHE A 85 28.03 -9.84 23.15
N TYR A 86 28.33 -10.54 22.04
CA TYR A 86 29.33 -11.60 22.00
C TYR A 86 30.67 -11.12 22.56
N PHE A 87 31.19 -9.98 22.12
CA PHE A 87 32.48 -9.48 22.58
C PHE A 87 32.45 -8.96 24.03
N THR A 88 31.35 -8.37 24.49
CA THR A 88 31.24 -7.84 25.85
C THR A 88 30.99 -8.90 26.92
N THR A 89 30.52 -10.09 26.54
CA THR A 89 30.22 -11.19 27.47
C THR A 89 31.20 -12.34 27.27
N ASP A 90 32.50 -12.05 27.29
CA ASP A 90 33.59 -13.03 27.21
C ASP A 90 33.44 -14.03 26.05
N ARG A 91 32.99 -13.55 24.87
CA ARG A 91 32.80 -14.39 23.69
C ARG A 91 31.76 -15.50 23.86
N SER A 92 30.74 -15.25 24.70
CA SER A 92 29.59 -16.14 24.85
C SER A 92 28.73 -16.19 23.59
N SER A 93 28.74 -17.35 22.91
CA SER A 93 27.89 -17.61 21.74
C SER A 93 26.40 -17.55 22.07
N LEU A 94 26.02 -17.94 23.29
CA LEU A 94 24.64 -17.86 23.77
C LEU A 94 24.17 -16.40 23.88
N ALA A 95 24.99 -15.51 24.44
CA ALA A 95 24.63 -14.10 24.58
C ALA A 95 24.46 -13.42 23.21
N GLY A 96 25.38 -13.69 22.26
CA GLY A 96 25.25 -13.21 20.89
C GLY A 96 23.99 -13.75 20.19
N ALA A 97 23.69 -15.04 20.36
CA ALA A 97 22.49 -15.67 19.81
C ALA A 97 21.19 -15.05 20.34
N VAL A 98 21.10 -14.83 21.66
CA VAL A 98 19.93 -14.19 22.30
C VAL A 98 19.77 -12.75 21.78
N ALA A 99 20.85 -11.98 21.72
CA ALA A 99 20.81 -10.61 21.21
C ALA A 99 20.34 -10.54 19.75
N LEU A 100 20.77 -11.49 18.91
CA LEU A 100 20.32 -11.61 17.52
C LEU A 100 18.81 -11.83 17.43
N VAL A 101 18.29 -12.81 18.18
CA VAL A 101 16.86 -13.15 18.17
C VAL A 101 16.01 -11.99 18.68
N VAL A 102 16.41 -11.36 19.79
CA VAL A 102 15.71 -10.19 20.33
C VAL A 102 15.71 -9.04 19.31
N GLY A 103 16.86 -8.77 18.68
CA GLY A 103 16.97 -7.74 17.64
C GLY A 103 16.04 -7.99 16.45
N MET A 104 15.97 -9.24 15.97
CA MET A 104 15.06 -9.63 14.88
C MET A 104 13.58 -9.44 15.27
N VAL A 105 13.18 -9.89 16.46
CA VAL A 105 11.80 -9.75 16.95
C VAL A 105 11.42 -8.28 17.10
N CYS A 106 12.31 -7.45 17.67
CA CYS A 106 12.09 -6.01 17.78
C CYS A 106 11.96 -5.34 16.40
N ASN A 107 12.78 -5.73 15.42
CA ASN A 107 12.72 -5.18 14.07
C ASN A 107 11.39 -5.51 13.38
N VAL A 108 10.95 -6.78 13.41
CA VAL A 108 9.64 -7.19 12.88
C VAL A 108 8.50 -6.47 13.59
N SER A 109 8.56 -6.38 14.92
CA SER A 109 7.55 -5.69 15.72
C SER A 109 7.44 -4.22 15.34
N LEU A 110 8.58 -3.52 15.17
CA LEU A 110 8.60 -2.13 14.75
C LEU A 110 7.92 -1.94 13.39
N HIS A 111 8.18 -2.81 12.42
CA HIS A 111 7.50 -2.76 11.13
C HIS A 111 5.98 -2.93 11.25
N ILE A 112 5.53 -3.87 12.09
CA ILE A 112 4.11 -4.11 12.34
C ILE A 112 3.42 -2.91 13.01
N PHE A 113 4.11 -2.23 13.93
CA PHE A 113 3.54 -1.08 14.65
C PHE A 113 3.54 0.20 13.83
N VAL A 114 4.58 0.43 13.02
CA VAL A 114 4.70 1.65 12.19
C VAL A 114 3.74 1.59 11.00
N ASP A 115 3.56 0.42 10.40
CA ASP A 115 2.62 0.23 9.30
C ASP A 115 1.78 -1.05 9.50
N PRO A 116 0.58 -0.94 10.10
CA PRO A 116 -0.30 -2.08 10.30
C PRO A 116 -1.08 -2.47 9.04
N GLU A 117 -1.02 -1.71 7.95
CA GLU A 117 -1.77 -2.01 6.72
C GLU A 117 -1.51 -3.42 6.17
N PRO A 118 -0.27 -3.93 6.13
CA PRO A 118 0.02 -5.23 5.53
C PRO A 118 -0.58 -6.40 6.32
N LEU A 119 -0.69 -6.28 7.65
CA LEU A 119 -1.39 -7.26 8.47
C LEU A 119 -2.91 -7.20 8.27
N ARG A 120 -3.48 -6.02 7.96
CA ARG A 120 -4.91 -5.89 7.63
C ARG A 120 -5.21 -6.39 6.22
N ALA A 121 -4.28 -6.19 5.29
CA ALA A 121 -4.36 -6.68 3.91
C ALA A 121 -4.19 -8.20 3.85
N TRP A 122 -3.40 -8.78 4.76
CA TRP A 122 -3.28 -10.23 4.94
C TRP A 122 -4.47 -10.82 5.70
N LYS A 123 -5.69 -10.61 5.17
CA LYS A 123 -6.78 -11.54 5.43
C LYS A 123 -6.52 -12.75 4.56
N PRO A 124 -6.18 -13.94 5.09
CA PRO A 124 -6.03 -15.13 4.28
C PRO A 124 -7.31 -15.33 3.48
N SER A 125 -7.23 -15.13 2.17
CA SER A 125 -8.31 -15.41 1.25
C SER A 125 -8.42 -16.91 1.10
N TRP A 126 -8.90 -17.57 2.16
CA TRP A 126 -9.34 -18.94 2.07
C TRP A 126 -10.33 -18.99 0.90
N PRO A 127 -10.12 -19.87 -0.10
CA PRO A 127 -11.06 -20.01 -1.19
C PRO A 127 -12.39 -20.41 -0.56
N LYS A 128 -13.31 -19.45 -0.47
CA LYS A 128 -14.69 -19.75 -0.13
C LYS A 128 -15.17 -20.54 -1.33
N HIS A 129 -15.32 -21.85 -1.16
CA HIS A 129 -16.07 -22.69 -2.08
C HIS A 129 -17.47 -22.07 -2.20
N SER A 130 -17.65 -21.23 -3.22
CA SER A 130 -18.91 -20.60 -3.56
C SER A 130 -19.76 -21.65 -4.25
N THR A 131 -20.40 -22.50 -3.44
CA THR A 131 -21.46 -23.39 -3.91
C THR A 131 -22.74 -22.58 -4.07
N SER A 132 -23.17 -22.47 -5.33
CA SER A 132 -24.53 -22.32 -5.84
C SER A 132 -25.46 -21.20 -5.34
N ALA A 133 -25.94 -20.45 -6.34
CA ALA A 133 -27.26 -19.85 -6.49
C ALA A 133 -27.69 -18.86 -5.39
N SER A 134 -27.23 -17.61 -5.54
CA SER A 134 -27.89 -16.50 -4.88
C SER A 134 -29.31 -16.34 -5.43
N PRO A 135 -30.33 -16.20 -4.57
CA PRO A 135 -31.69 -15.93 -5.00
C PRO A 135 -31.72 -14.63 -5.82
N VAL A 136 -32.50 -14.62 -6.90
CA VAL A 136 -32.81 -13.42 -7.67
C VAL A 136 -33.67 -12.52 -6.79
N VAL A 137 -33.04 -11.79 -5.88
CA VAL A 137 -33.70 -10.70 -5.15
C VAL A 137 -33.90 -9.58 -6.16
N ARG A 138 -35.15 -9.41 -6.61
CA ARG A 138 -35.58 -8.20 -7.31
C ARG A 138 -35.49 -7.04 -6.33
N SER A 139 -34.29 -6.48 -6.22
CA SER A 139 -34.03 -5.25 -5.47
C SER A 139 -34.57 -4.11 -6.32
N GLY A 140 -35.49 -3.33 -5.76
CA GLY A 140 -35.82 -2.02 -6.32
C GLY A 140 -34.59 -1.12 -6.38
N PRO A 141 -34.71 0.08 -6.99
CA PRO A 141 -33.62 1.05 -6.99
C PRO A 141 -33.12 1.30 -5.56
N VAL A 142 -31.81 1.23 -5.37
CA VAL A 142 -31.15 1.48 -4.08
C VAL A 142 -30.60 2.91 -4.12
N VAL A 143 -31.27 3.82 -3.43
CA VAL A 143 -30.78 5.19 -3.23
C VAL A 143 -29.76 5.19 -2.10
N GLU A 144 -28.60 5.81 -2.32
CA GLU A 144 -27.59 6.02 -1.27
C GLU A 144 -27.29 7.52 -1.09
N SER A 145 -27.27 7.95 0.17
CA SER A 145 -26.84 9.31 0.56
C SER A 145 -25.35 9.36 0.89
N PHE A 146 -24.70 10.43 0.41
CA PHE A 146 -23.29 10.75 0.63
C PHE A 146 -23.11 12.12 1.32
N GLY A 147 -24.14 12.57 2.04
CA GLY A 147 -24.13 13.76 2.87
C GLY A 147 -24.64 15.01 2.17
N ALA A 148 -23.99 15.45 1.10
CA ALA A 148 -24.41 16.66 0.35
C ALA A 148 -25.20 16.36 -0.93
N PHE A 149 -25.40 15.08 -1.22
CA PHE A 149 -26.08 14.57 -2.39
C PHE A 149 -26.44 13.10 -2.18
N ASP A 150 -27.40 12.63 -2.95
CA ASP A 150 -27.79 11.24 -3.09
C ASP A 150 -28.05 10.90 -4.56
N PHE A 151 -28.03 9.60 -4.87
CA PHE A 151 -28.42 9.06 -6.18
C PHE A 151 -28.69 7.56 -6.08
N GLU A 152 -29.29 6.99 -7.13
CA GLU A 152 -29.49 5.54 -7.24
C GLU A 152 -28.22 4.82 -7.70
N LEU A 153 -27.89 3.72 -7.02
CA LEU A 153 -26.79 2.86 -7.42
C LEU A 153 -27.13 2.10 -8.72
N PRO A 154 -26.23 2.12 -9.73
CA PRO A 154 -26.44 1.31 -10.92
C PRO A 154 -26.39 -0.19 -10.60
N PRO A 155 -27.16 -1.04 -11.30
CA PRO A 155 -27.19 -2.48 -11.04
C PRO A 155 -25.79 -3.12 -11.09
N ALA A 156 -25.52 -4.02 -10.13
CA ALA A 156 -24.23 -4.70 -9.94
C ALA A 156 -23.05 -3.82 -9.47
N TRP A 157 -23.24 -2.51 -9.35
CA TRP A 157 -22.24 -1.64 -8.73
C TRP A 157 -22.35 -1.73 -7.21
N LYS A 158 -21.20 -1.67 -6.55
CA LYS A 158 -21.11 -1.72 -5.09
C LYS A 158 -20.37 -0.51 -4.58
N ARG A 159 -20.85 0.05 -3.48
CA ARG A 159 -20.11 1.04 -2.72
C ARG A 159 -18.77 0.45 -2.25
N ALA A 160 -17.72 1.23 -2.43
CA ALA A 160 -16.39 0.94 -1.90
C ALA A 160 -15.99 1.99 -0.87
N LYS A 161 -14.98 1.66 -0.06
CA LYS A 161 -14.39 2.62 0.86
C LYS A 161 -13.64 3.68 0.03
N PRO A 162 -13.88 4.98 0.27
CA PRO A 162 -13.09 6.03 -0.35
C PRO A 162 -11.58 5.87 -0.10
N ASP A 163 -10.78 6.18 -1.11
CA ASP A 163 -9.30 6.14 -1.07
C ASP A 163 -8.68 7.43 -0.50
N ARG A 164 -9.44 8.51 -0.44
CA ARG A 164 -9.01 9.81 0.11
C ARG A 164 -10.16 10.57 0.77
N THR A 165 -9.82 11.57 1.59
CA THR A 165 -10.78 12.35 2.41
C THR A 165 -11.77 13.17 1.56
N GLU A 166 -11.32 13.63 0.40
CA GLU A 166 -12.11 14.41 -0.55
C GLU A 166 -13.10 13.55 -1.33
N THR A 167 -12.89 12.24 -1.40
CA THR A 167 -13.77 11.32 -2.10
C THR A 167 -14.97 10.98 -1.23
N LYS A 168 -16.15 11.44 -1.62
CA LYS A 168 -17.39 11.25 -0.86
C LYS A 168 -18.15 10.00 -1.30
N ALA A 169 -18.10 9.68 -2.60
CA ALA A 169 -18.67 8.46 -3.14
C ALA A 169 -17.65 7.72 -3.99
N MET A 170 -17.61 6.39 -3.86
CA MET A 170 -16.80 5.51 -4.70
C MET A 170 -17.60 4.23 -4.95
N LEU A 171 -17.85 3.92 -6.21
CA LEU A 171 -18.54 2.72 -6.66
C LEU A 171 -17.61 1.91 -7.54
N LEU A 172 -17.59 0.60 -7.32
CA LEU A 172 -16.79 -0.33 -8.10
C LEU A 172 -17.68 -1.38 -8.77
N LEU A 173 -17.30 -1.74 -9.99
CA LEU A 173 -17.84 -2.89 -10.73
C LEU A 173 -16.85 -4.04 -10.68
N GLY A 174 -17.33 -5.25 -10.41
CA GLY A 174 -16.55 -6.50 -10.48
C GLY A 174 -15.60 -6.76 -9.31
N ALA A 175 -15.33 -5.78 -8.43
CA ALA A 175 -14.40 -5.96 -7.31
C ALA A 175 -14.77 -5.13 -6.06
N THR A 176 -14.15 -5.47 -4.93
CA THR A 176 -14.20 -4.68 -3.68
C THR A 176 -13.05 -3.68 -3.55
N ASN A 177 -12.08 -3.75 -4.45
CA ASN A 177 -10.89 -2.91 -4.47
C ASN A 177 -10.66 -2.34 -5.88
N TRP A 178 -10.22 -1.09 -5.98
CA TRP A 178 -10.19 -0.35 -7.24
C TRP A 178 -9.13 -0.88 -8.22
N GLN A 179 -7.99 -1.38 -7.72
CA GLN A 179 -6.95 -1.97 -8.60
C GLN A 179 -7.48 -3.18 -9.37
N GLN A 180 -8.40 -3.93 -8.76
CA GLN A 180 -9.00 -5.13 -9.33
C GLN A 180 -10.34 -4.87 -10.02
N ALA A 181 -10.86 -3.66 -9.96
CA ALA A 181 -12.15 -3.33 -10.56
C ALA A 181 -12.07 -3.25 -12.09
N ASP A 182 -13.19 -3.53 -12.74
CA ASP A 182 -13.37 -3.36 -14.18
C ASP A 182 -13.76 -1.92 -14.52
N ALA A 183 -14.47 -1.27 -13.60
CA ALA A 183 -14.95 0.09 -13.73
C ALA A 183 -15.10 0.76 -12.36
N MET A 184 -15.00 2.08 -12.36
CA MET A 184 -15.08 2.91 -11.16
C MET A 184 -15.89 4.17 -11.45
N ILE A 185 -16.82 4.50 -10.56
CA ILE A 185 -17.45 5.81 -10.46
C ILE A 185 -17.02 6.45 -9.15
N LYS A 186 -16.59 7.70 -9.19
CA LYS A 186 -16.01 8.40 -8.06
C LYS A 186 -16.55 9.82 -8.01
N VAL A 187 -16.89 10.30 -6.82
CA VAL A 187 -17.28 11.70 -6.59
C VAL A 187 -16.32 12.33 -5.61
N ASP A 188 -15.54 13.28 -6.10
CA ASP A 188 -14.65 14.10 -5.27
C ASP A 188 -15.27 15.45 -4.99
N VAL A 189 -15.17 15.90 -3.74
CA VAL A 189 -15.67 17.19 -3.28
C VAL A 189 -14.56 17.95 -2.59
N GLY A 190 -14.28 19.16 -3.07
CA GLY A 190 -13.19 19.98 -2.53
C GLY A 190 -13.36 21.47 -2.79
N LYS A 191 -12.34 22.24 -2.42
CA LYS A 191 -12.26 23.67 -2.76
C LYS A 191 -11.84 23.82 -4.23
N PRO A 192 -12.49 24.71 -5.01
CA PRO A 192 -12.07 25.01 -6.38
C PRO A 192 -10.61 25.48 -6.46
N ALA A 193 -9.82 24.83 -7.31
CA ALA A 193 -8.47 25.30 -7.64
C ALA A 193 -8.47 26.30 -8.81
N LEU A 194 -9.55 26.35 -9.58
CA LEU A 194 -9.73 27.23 -10.72
C LEU A 194 -10.99 28.08 -10.54
N PRO A 195 -11.06 29.27 -11.15
CA PRO A 195 -12.21 30.17 -11.01
C PRO A 195 -13.56 29.61 -11.47
N THR A 196 -13.59 28.70 -12.45
CA THR A 196 -14.85 28.23 -13.06
C THR A 196 -14.87 26.71 -13.30
N ALA A 197 -16.07 26.14 -13.30
CA ALA A 197 -16.31 24.75 -13.69
C ALA A 197 -15.77 24.44 -15.09
N ARG A 198 -15.95 25.37 -16.05
CA ARG A 198 -15.47 25.20 -17.42
C ARG A 198 -13.94 25.20 -17.53
N GLN A 199 -13.24 26.01 -16.74
CA GLN A 199 -11.78 25.96 -16.69
C GLN A 199 -11.28 24.65 -16.07
N THR A 200 -11.94 24.17 -15.01
CA THR A 200 -11.64 22.86 -14.40
C THR A 200 -11.88 21.71 -15.37
N ALA A 201 -13.00 21.76 -16.11
CA ALA A 201 -13.34 20.79 -17.14
C ALA A 201 -12.28 20.75 -18.25
N ARG A 202 -11.80 21.92 -18.73
CA ARG A 202 -10.71 22.01 -19.71
C ARG A 202 -9.39 21.44 -19.17
N ALA A 203 -9.04 21.74 -17.93
CA ALA A 203 -7.85 21.18 -17.29
C ALA A 203 -7.93 19.65 -17.19
N MET A 204 -9.09 19.11 -16.81
CA MET A 204 -9.34 17.67 -16.74
C MET A 204 -9.35 16.99 -18.12
N ALA A 205 -9.88 17.67 -19.13
CA ALA A 205 -9.90 17.19 -20.50
C ALA A 205 -8.49 17.05 -21.10
N GLY A 206 -7.51 17.83 -20.64
CA GLY A 206 -6.15 17.75 -21.18
C GLY A 206 -6.09 18.14 -22.67
N ARG A 207 -5.17 17.54 -23.43
CA ARG A 207 -4.94 17.88 -24.85
C ARG A 207 -5.84 17.11 -25.83
N ASP A 208 -6.30 15.94 -25.42
CA ASP A 208 -6.97 14.91 -26.21
C ASP A 208 -8.41 14.64 -25.76
N GLY A 209 -8.84 15.25 -24.65
CA GLY A 209 -10.22 15.19 -24.19
C GLY A 209 -11.11 16.23 -24.85
N HIS A 210 -12.41 16.01 -24.71
CA HIS A 210 -13.47 16.86 -25.22
C HIS A 210 -14.28 17.45 -24.08
N VAL A 211 -14.48 18.76 -24.10
CA VAL A 211 -15.40 19.47 -23.19
C VAL A 211 -16.63 19.83 -23.99
N PHE A 212 -17.81 19.40 -23.52
CA PHE A 212 -19.05 19.69 -24.23
C PHE A 212 -19.47 21.15 -24.00
N ASP A 213 -19.95 21.81 -25.05
CA ASP A 213 -20.38 23.21 -24.95
C ASP A 213 -21.66 23.36 -24.12
N ALA A 214 -22.65 22.50 -24.42
CA ALA A 214 -23.93 22.46 -23.73
C ALA A 214 -23.80 21.85 -22.33
N PRO A 215 -24.17 22.62 -21.27
CA PRO A 215 -24.12 22.12 -19.92
C PRO A 215 -25.13 20.98 -19.69
N LEU A 216 -24.86 20.17 -18.68
CA LEU A 216 -25.80 19.22 -18.11
C LEU A 216 -26.42 19.85 -16.85
N MET A 217 -27.73 19.78 -16.70
CA MET A 217 -28.37 20.20 -15.46
C MET A 217 -28.42 19.00 -14.50
N LEU A 218 -27.84 19.16 -13.31
CA LEU A 218 -27.91 18.20 -12.21
C LEU A 218 -28.75 18.81 -11.10
N ASP A 219 -30.00 18.38 -11.02
CA ASP A 219 -30.99 18.89 -10.06
C ASP A 219 -30.97 20.43 -9.98
N GLY A 220 -31.15 21.07 -11.14
CA GLY A 220 -31.15 22.53 -11.29
C GLY A 220 -29.78 23.23 -11.27
N VAL A 221 -28.68 22.51 -11.02
CA VAL A 221 -27.32 23.09 -11.00
C VAL A 221 -26.55 22.76 -12.28
N GLU A 222 -25.88 23.76 -12.85
CA GLU A 222 -25.11 23.61 -14.08
C GLU A 222 -23.83 22.76 -13.87
N GLY A 223 -23.69 21.71 -14.67
CA GLY A 223 -22.51 20.84 -14.74
C GLY A 223 -21.87 20.84 -16.13
N ILE A 224 -20.53 20.90 -16.17
CA ILE A 224 -19.77 20.84 -17.43
C ILE A 224 -19.29 19.41 -17.67
N ARG A 225 -19.70 18.83 -18.79
CA ARG A 225 -19.33 17.46 -19.18
C ARG A 225 -17.95 17.43 -19.84
N VAL A 226 -17.20 16.40 -19.51
CA VAL A 226 -15.88 16.07 -20.06
C VAL A 226 -15.87 14.61 -20.50
N GLN A 227 -15.25 14.35 -21.64
CA GLN A 227 -14.95 13.00 -22.10
C GLN A 227 -13.47 12.91 -22.48
N THR A 228 -12.81 11.80 -22.15
CA THR A 228 -11.42 11.54 -22.54
C THR A 228 -11.33 10.19 -23.25
N PRO A 229 -10.27 9.94 -24.05
CA PRO A 229 -10.08 8.65 -24.72
C PRO A 229 -9.53 7.54 -23.80
N SER A 230 -9.43 7.79 -22.48
CA SER A 230 -8.86 6.84 -21.51
C SER A 230 -9.52 5.45 -21.57
N ASP A 231 -8.72 4.41 -21.50
CA ASP A 231 -9.11 3.00 -21.47
C ASP A 231 -8.63 2.23 -20.24
N ASP A 232 -8.17 2.96 -19.23
CA ASP A 232 -7.82 2.41 -17.93
C ASP A 232 -8.50 3.19 -16.79
N LEU A 233 -8.09 2.90 -15.55
CA LEU A 233 -8.61 3.56 -14.35
C LEU A 233 -7.77 4.76 -13.90
N SER A 234 -6.68 5.09 -14.59
CA SER A 234 -5.77 6.18 -14.23
C SER A 234 -6.36 7.56 -14.53
N ARG A 235 -7.24 7.63 -15.54
CA ARG A 235 -7.88 8.86 -16.00
C ARG A 235 -9.36 8.63 -16.29
N PRO A 236 -10.26 9.56 -15.89
CA PRO A 236 -11.69 9.40 -16.14
C PRO A 236 -12.00 9.45 -17.63
N ARG A 237 -12.73 8.46 -18.13
CA ARG A 237 -13.29 8.44 -19.49
C ARG A 237 -14.46 9.42 -19.61
N TYR A 238 -15.26 9.56 -18.55
CA TYR A 238 -16.33 10.55 -18.43
C TYR A 238 -16.20 11.30 -17.12
N ALA A 239 -16.44 12.60 -17.15
CA ALA A 239 -16.57 13.38 -15.94
C ALA A 239 -17.61 14.49 -16.10
N VAL A 240 -18.18 14.92 -14.97
CA VAL A 240 -19.01 16.12 -14.86
C VAL A 240 -18.44 16.98 -13.74
N VAL A 241 -18.20 18.25 -14.05
CA VAL A 241 -17.70 19.23 -13.09
C VAL A 241 -18.83 20.17 -12.70
N VAL A 242 -19.16 20.23 -11.42
CA VAL A 242 -20.20 21.10 -10.87
C VAL A 242 -19.61 22.03 -9.82
N TYR A 243 -19.98 23.31 -9.85
CA TYR A 243 -19.63 24.27 -8.80
C TYR A 243 -20.90 24.61 -8.03
N ARG A 244 -20.93 24.33 -6.73
CA ARG A 244 -22.07 24.59 -5.84
C ARG A 244 -21.55 25.00 -4.46
N GLU A 245 -22.10 26.06 -3.89
CA GLU A 245 -21.82 26.50 -2.51
C GLU A 245 -20.31 26.66 -2.20
N GLY A 246 -19.56 27.25 -3.14
CA GLY A 246 -18.12 27.46 -2.99
C GLY A 246 -17.27 26.19 -3.03
N LYS A 247 -17.85 25.05 -3.43
CA LYS A 247 -17.16 23.76 -3.61
C LYS A 247 -17.18 23.34 -5.08
N VAL A 248 -16.22 22.50 -5.45
CA VAL A 248 -16.21 21.77 -6.73
C VAL A 248 -16.55 20.30 -6.47
N TYR A 249 -17.46 19.77 -7.28
CA TYR A 249 -17.84 18.36 -7.33
C TYR A 249 -17.34 17.79 -8.65
N LEU A 250 -16.51 16.74 -8.57
CA LEU A 250 -15.99 16.01 -9.72
C LEU A 250 -16.63 14.63 -9.75
N ILE A 251 -17.66 14.46 -10.56
CA ILE A 251 -18.34 13.18 -10.76
C ILE A 251 -17.63 12.49 -11.92
N MET A 252 -16.89 11.43 -11.64
CA MET A 252 -15.93 10.81 -12.57
C MET A 252 -16.23 9.34 -12.77
N ALA A 253 -15.97 8.86 -13.98
CA ALA A 253 -16.21 7.50 -14.40
C ALA A 253 -15.02 7.00 -15.26
N ALA A 254 -14.39 5.89 -14.84
CA ALA A 254 -13.28 5.24 -15.53
C ALA A 254 -13.54 3.73 -15.70
N THR A 255 -13.04 3.11 -16.78
CA THR A 255 -13.26 1.67 -17.03
C THR A 255 -12.19 1.07 -17.95
N LYS A 256 -11.84 -0.20 -17.70
CA LYS A 256 -10.96 -1.03 -18.53
C LYS A 256 -11.67 -1.66 -19.74
N GLY A 257 -13.00 -1.60 -19.79
CA GLY A 257 -13.83 -2.30 -20.76
C GLY A 257 -14.86 -1.40 -21.44
N PRO A 258 -15.81 -2.01 -22.21
CA PRO A 258 -16.86 -1.24 -22.85
C PRO A 258 -17.97 -0.81 -21.88
N GLU A 259 -18.44 0.42 -22.16
CA GLU A 259 -19.63 1.14 -21.70
C GLU A 259 -19.90 1.35 -20.20
N ILE A 260 -19.27 2.39 -19.63
CA ILE A 260 -19.64 3.01 -18.35
C ILE A 260 -20.79 4.04 -18.48
N LYS A 261 -21.21 4.38 -19.70
CA LYS A 261 -22.16 5.47 -19.97
C LYS A 261 -23.51 5.26 -19.32
N HIS A 262 -24.06 4.04 -19.37
CA HIS A 262 -25.37 3.74 -18.78
C HIS A 262 -25.36 3.91 -17.27
N ALA A 263 -24.34 3.38 -16.60
CA ALA A 263 -24.17 3.54 -15.16
C ALA A 263 -24.01 5.02 -14.76
N MET A 264 -23.18 5.77 -15.50
CA MET A 264 -23.01 7.20 -15.28
C MET A 264 -24.30 7.98 -15.52
N LYS A 265 -25.06 7.65 -16.58
CA LYS A 265 -26.34 8.29 -16.88
C LYS A 265 -27.32 8.09 -15.74
N GLN A 266 -27.43 6.88 -15.20
CA GLN A 266 -28.31 6.61 -14.05
C GLN A 266 -27.93 7.46 -12.83
N VAL A 267 -26.64 7.52 -12.48
CA VAL A 267 -26.15 8.36 -11.37
C VAL A 267 -26.53 9.82 -11.57
N LEU A 268 -26.40 10.34 -12.80
CA LEU A 268 -26.68 11.74 -13.13
C LEU A 268 -28.18 12.04 -13.19
N ASP A 269 -29.00 11.12 -13.71
CA ASP A 269 -30.46 11.30 -13.84
C ASP A 269 -31.17 11.21 -12.49
N THR A 270 -30.61 10.44 -11.55
CA THR A 270 -31.19 10.21 -10.22
C THR A 270 -30.52 11.07 -9.14
N TRP A 271 -29.65 11.99 -9.55
CA TRP A 271 -28.95 12.89 -8.66
C TRP A 271 -29.90 13.85 -7.95
N GLN A 272 -29.78 13.95 -6.63
CA GLN A 272 -30.47 14.96 -5.83
C GLN A 272 -29.48 15.68 -4.90
N TRP A 273 -29.68 16.98 -4.73
CA TRP A 273 -28.94 17.78 -3.78
C TRP A 273 -29.62 17.79 -2.41
N GLU A 274 -28.82 17.65 -1.35
CA GLU A 274 -29.23 17.93 0.04
C GLU A 274 -28.95 19.40 0.41
#